data_AF-K2A3Y0-F1
#
_entry.id   AF-K2A3Y0-F1
#
_cell.length_a   1.000
_cell.length_b   1.000
_cell.length_c   1.000
_cell.angle_alpha   90.00
_cell.angle_beta   90.00
_cell.angle_gamma   90.00
#
_symmetry.space_group_name_H-M   'P 1'
#
loop_
_entity.id
_entity.type
_entity.pdbx_description
1 polymer ?
#
loop_
_entity_poly.entity_id
_entity_poly.type
_entity_poly.pdbx_seq_one_letter_code
_entity_poly.pdbx_strand_id
1 'polypeptide(L)'
;MNDLYREVTQETENDASLVRVFSAGFQEFSKLKEVGNQNQDAVMDGTQRAMQIAESDMIDQLEQPLTLLSTIGSMSPYVGLFGTVWGIMTAFQALGTMQQASIAAVAPGISEALITTALGLFAAIPASIAYNRFTQQVTRLQNRTDMFSAELTNILQRASGK
;
A
#
# COMPACT_ATOMS: atom_id res chain seq x y z
N MET A 1 6.99 -25.06 1.34
CA MET A 1 6.43 -24.78 2.69
C MET A 1 6.05 -23.31 2.83
N ASN A 2 6.94 -22.35 2.52
CA ASN A 2 6.56 -20.92 2.55
C ASN A 2 5.56 -20.52 1.44
N ASP A 3 5.63 -21.12 0.26
CA ASP A 3 4.70 -20.78 -0.84
C ASP A 3 3.27 -21.27 -0.56
N LEU A 4 3.11 -22.50 -0.05
CA LEU A 4 1.81 -23.06 0.35
C LEU A 4 1.19 -22.29 1.53
N TYR A 5 2.00 -21.86 2.50
CA TYR A 5 1.53 -21.03 3.62
C TYR A 5 1.10 -19.63 3.16
N ARG A 6 1.85 -19.02 2.22
CA ARG A 6 1.45 -17.74 1.60
C ARG A 6 0.18 -17.87 0.78
N GLU A 7 0.00 -18.96 0.05
CA GLU A 7 -1.18 -19.21 -0.78
C GLU A 7 -2.44 -19.37 0.08
N VAL A 8 -2.37 -20.17 1.16
CA VAL A 8 -3.49 -20.33 2.12
C VAL A 8 -3.78 -19.03 2.88
N THR A 9 -2.75 -18.27 3.26
CA THR A 9 -2.95 -16.97 3.95
C THR A 9 -3.56 -15.93 3.01
N GLN A 10 -3.15 -15.92 1.73
CA GLN A 10 -3.73 -15.06 0.71
C GLN A 10 -5.19 -15.44 0.42
N GLU A 11 -5.54 -16.74 0.35
CA GLU A 11 -6.94 -17.15 0.24
C GLU A 11 -7.77 -16.72 1.46
N THR A 12 -7.22 -16.79 2.66
CA THR A 12 -7.94 -16.41 3.90
C THR A 12 -8.19 -14.89 4.00
N GLU A 13 -7.23 -14.04 3.60
CA GLU A 13 -7.45 -12.58 3.52
C GLU A 13 -8.42 -12.19 2.41
N ASN A 14 -8.36 -12.91 1.28
CA ASN A 14 -9.29 -12.71 0.18
C ASN A 14 -10.74 -13.07 0.55
N ASP A 15 -10.94 -14.04 1.44
CA ASP A 15 -12.28 -14.35 1.93
C ASP A 15 -12.79 -13.25 2.87
N ALA A 16 -11.91 -12.64 3.67
CA ALA A 16 -12.29 -11.56 4.57
C ALA A 16 -12.77 -10.28 3.83
N SER A 17 -12.13 -9.92 2.71
CA SER A 17 -12.55 -8.77 1.89
C SER A 17 -13.93 -8.99 1.26
N LEU A 18 -14.13 -10.16 0.65
CA LEU A 18 -15.40 -10.54 0.03
C LEU A 18 -16.53 -10.61 1.06
N VAL A 19 -16.25 -11.16 2.24
CA VAL A 19 -17.23 -11.23 3.33
C VAL A 19 -17.64 -9.83 3.81
N ARG A 20 -16.72 -8.86 3.87
CA ARG A 20 -17.05 -7.48 4.24
C ARG A 20 -17.99 -6.82 3.22
N VAL A 21 -17.66 -6.92 1.93
CA VAL A 21 -18.49 -6.36 0.85
C VAL A 21 -19.86 -7.04 0.81
N PHE A 22 -19.89 -8.38 0.92
CA PHE A 22 -21.13 -9.15 1.00
C PHE A 22 -22.00 -8.71 2.19
N SER A 23 -21.42 -8.61 3.38
CA SER A 23 -22.15 -8.27 4.60
C SER A 23 -22.75 -6.87 4.50
N ALA A 24 -22.01 -5.90 3.98
CA ALA A 24 -22.49 -4.53 3.77
C ALA A 24 -23.64 -4.49 2.77
N GLY A 25 -23.49 -5.14 1.61
CA GLY A 25 -24.54 -5.21 0.59
C GLY A 25 -25.79 -5.93 1.08
N PHE A 26 -25.64 -7.10 1.69
CA PHE A 26 -26.75 -7.90 2.15
C PHE A 26 -27.52 -7.25 3.32
N GLN A 27 -26.80 -6.60 4.24
CA GLN A 27 -27.42 -5.86 5.34
C GLN A 27 -28.27 -4.70 4.82
N GLU A 28 -27.75 -3.89 3.88
CA GLU A 28 -28.49 -2.77 3.32
C GLU A 28 -29.67 -3.26 2.46
N PHE A 29 -29.48 -4.30 1.65
CA PHE A 29 -30.56 -4.93 0.87
C PHE A 29 -31.71 -5.40 1.78
N SER A 30 -31.40 -6.12 2.85
CA SER A 30 -32.39 -6.66 3.78
C SER A 30 -33.16 -5.54 4.48
N LYS A 31 -32.44 -4.51 4.95
CA LYS A 31 -33.01 -3.34 5.61
C LYS A 31 -33.95 -2.55 4.69
N LEU A 32 -33.55 -2.29 3.44
CA LEU A 32 -34.37 -1.52 2.50
C LEU A 32 -35.60 -2.32 2.03
N LYS A 33 -35.49 -3.65 1.94
CA LYS A 33 -36.62 -4.53 1.62
C LYS A 33 -37.66 -4.59 2.74
N GLU A 34 -37.23 -4.63 4.01
CA GLU A 34 -38.15 -4.60 5.17
C GLU A 34 -38.96 -3.30 5.27
N VAL A 35 -38.41 -2.19 4.79
CA VAL A 35 -39.08 -0.87 4.82
C VAL A 35 -40.30 -0.82 3.87
N GLY A 36 -40.55 -1.85 3.05
CA GLY A 36 -41.84 -2.18 2.44
C GLY A 36 -42.42 -1.19 1.40
N ASN A 37 -41.84 0.00 1.27
CA ASN A 37 -42.36 1.10 0.46
C ASN A 37 -41.32 1.71 -0.50
N GLN A 38 -40.19 1.03 -0.69
CA GLN A 38 -39.15 1.48 -1.62
C GLN A 38 -39.27 0.76 -2.97
N ASN A 39 -39.12 1.53 -4.05
CA ASN A 39 -39.02 0.98 -5.40
C ASN A 39 -37.81 0.03 -5.49
N GLN A 40 -37.93 -1.05 -6.26
CA GLN A 40 -36.86 -2.03 -6.48
C GLN A 40 -35.54 -1.37 -6.88
N ASP A 41 -35.60 -0.36 -7.76
CA ASP A 41 -34.41 0.38 -8.20
C ASP A 41 -33.73 1.12 -7.03
N ALA A 42 -34.48 1.65 -6.07
CA ALA A 42 -33.93 2.33 -4.90
C ALA A 42 -33.26 1.33 -3.92
N VAL A 43 -33.85 0.15 -3.77
CA VAL A 43 -33.25 -0.95 -2.96
C VAL A 43 -31.93 -1.40 -3.58
N MET A 44 -31.91 -1.61 -4.90
CA MET A 44 -30.71 -2.04 -5.62
C MET A 44 -29.61 -0.96 -5.62
N ASP A 45 -29.97 0.29 -5.85
CA ASP A 45 -29.04 1.42 -5.79
C ASP A 45 -28.43 1.59 -4.39
N GLY A 46 -29.25 1.52 -3.33
CA GLY A 46 -28.76 1.56 -1.94
C GLY A 46 -27.81 0.41 -1.62
N THR A 47 -28.14 -0.80 -2.08
CA THR A 47 -27.31 -1.99 -1.93
C THR A 47 -25.95 -1.83 -2.63
N GLN A 48 -25.94 -1.35 -3.88
CA GLN A 48 -24.71 -1.11 -4.64
C GLN A 48 -23.85 -0.05 -3.97
N ARG A 49 -24.45 1.04 -3.49
CA ARG A 49 -23.74 2.08 -2.73
C ARG A 49 -23.12 1.54 -1.45
N ALA A 50 -23.82 0.69 -0.69
CA ALA A 50 -23.28 0.09 0.52
C ALA A 50 -22.06 -0.81 0.24
N MET A 51 -22.09 -1.58 -0.85
CA MET A 51 -20.94 -2.39 -1.29
C MET A 51 -19.76 -1.51 -1.70
N GLN A 52 -19.99 -0.45 -2.47
CA GLN A 52 -18.94 0.49 -2.91
C GLN A 52 -18.27 1.21 -1.74
N ILE A 53 -19.04 1.61 -0.71
CA ILE A 53 -18.50 2.23 0.50
C ILE A 53 -17.61 1.22 1.24
N ALA A 54 -18.09 -0.01 1.46
CA ALA A 54 -17.32 -1.04 2.15
C ALA A 54 -16.03 -1.43 1.41
N GLU A 55 -16.08 -1.46 0.08
CA GLU A 55 -14.90 -1.65 -0.77
C GLU A 55 -13.91 -0.49 -0.64
N SER A 56 -14.37 0.75 -0.76
CA SER A 56 -13.52 1.95 -0.65
C SER A 56 -12.82 2.01 0.71
N ASP A 57 -13.57 1.83 1.81
CA ASP A 57 -13.02 1.85 3.17
C ASP A 57 -11.95 0.77 3.38
N MET A 58 -12.12 -0.39 2.74
CA MET A 58 -11.15 -1.49 2.81
C MET A 58 -9.90 -1.19 2.00
N ILE A 59 -10.04 -0.69 0.77
CA ILE A 59 -8.90 -0.31 -0.08
C ILE A 59 -8.09 0.79 0.60
N ASP A 60 -8.73 1.81 1.16
CA ASP A 60 -8.06 2.87 1.90
C ASP A 60 -7.20 2.33 3.05
N GLN A 61 -7.71 1.35 3.82
CA GLN A 61 -6.96 0.71 4.90
C GLN A 61 -5.73 -0.06 4.39
N LEU A 62 -5.83 -0.68 3.21
CA LEU A 62 -4.73 -1.42 2.59
C LEU A 62 -3.68 -0.49 1.95
N GLU A 63 -4.08 0.70 1.51
CA GLU A 63 -3.19 1.69 0.90
C GLU A 63 -2.36 2.49 1.92
N GLN A 64 -2.88 2.71 3.14
CA GLN A 64 -2.18 3.44 4.21
C GLN A 64 -0.70 3.04 4.42
N PRO A 65 -0.35 1.74 4.60
CA PRO A 65 1.05 1.34 4.76
C PRO A 65 1.87 1.50 3.47
N LEU A 66 1.24 1.53 2.29
CA LEU A 66 1.93 1.71 1.00
C LEU A 66 2.47 3.13 0.86
N THR A 67 1.78 4.13 1.40
CA THR A 67 2.26 5.52 1.40
C THR A 67 3.61 5.65 2.10
N LEU A 68 3.80 4.93 3.21
CA LEU A 68 5.08 4.91 3.92
C LEU A 68 6.17 4.23 3.09
N LEU A 69 5.89 3.08 2.47
CA LEU A 69 6.84 2.38 1.61
C LEU A 69 7.25 3.22 0.39
N SER A 70 6.29 3.92 -0.23
CA SER A 70 6.54 4.86 -1.34
C SER A 70 7.45 6.01 -0.91
N THR A 71 7.18 6.59 0.27
CA THR A 71 7.97 7.68 0.82
C THR A 71 9.39 7.22 1.16
N ILE A 72 9.55 6.08 1.82
CA ILE A 72 10.87 5.50 2.13
C ILE A 72 11.63 5.19 0.82
N GLY A 73 10.97 4.55 -0.14
CA GLY A 73 11.56 4.19 -1.43
C GLY A 73 12.07 5.41 -2.20
N SER A 74 11.29 6.50 -2.22
CA SER A 74 11.62 7.72 -2.96
C SER A 74 12.60 8.65 -2.22
N MET A 75 12.53 8.73 -0.89
CA MET A 75 13.32 9.70 -0.12
C MET A 75 14.67 9.15 0.37
N SER A 76 14.77 7.84 0.63
CA SER A 76 16.00 7.24 1.18
C SER A 76 17.28 7.50 0.35
N PRO A 77 17.25 7.51 -1.00
CA PRO A 77 18.43 7.85 -1.80
C PRO A 77 18.92 9.29 -1.53
N TYR A 78 17.99 10.23 -1.35
CA TYR A 78 18.32 11.63 -1.07
C TYR A 78 18.90 11.81 0.33
N VAL A 79 18.42 11.04 1.31
CA VAL A 79 19.00 11.00 2.67
C VAL A 79 20.44 10.49 2.61
N GLY A 80 20.70 9.43 1.83
CA GLY A 80 22.06 8.91 1.62
C GLY A 80 22.99 9.93 0.94
N LEU A 81 22.51 10.56 -0.13
CA LEU A 81 23.23 11.62 -0.84
C LEU A 81 23.54 12.81 0.08
N PHE A 82 22.58 13.26 0.87
CA PHE A 82 22.81 14.32 1.86
C PHE A 82 23.94 13.95 2.82
N GLY A 83 23.96 12.72 3.32
CA GLY A 83 25.04 12.23 4.17
C GLY A 83 26.41 12.24 3.49
N THR A 84 26.49 11.89 2.19
CA THR A 84 27.76 12.02 1.45
C THR A 84 28.24 13.47 1.35
N VAL A 85 27.33 14.39 1.05
CA VAL A 85 27.67 15.82 0.92
C VAL A 85 28.17 16.34 2.27
N TRP A 86 27.48 15.99 3.36
CA TRP A 86 27.88 16.38 4.70
C TRP A 86 29.25 15.81 5.08
N GLY A 87 29.47 14.50 4.91
CA GLY A 87 30.73 13.84 5.27
C GLY A 87 31.92 14.36 4.47
N ILE A 88 31.74 14.59 3.17
CA ILE A 88 32.77 15.21 2.33
C ILE A 88 33.08 16.63 2.81
N MET A 89 32.05 17.45 3.10
CA MET A 89 32.24 18.80 3.62
C MET A 89 33.05 18.81 4.92
N THR A 90 32.72 17.93 5.88
CA THR A 90 33.46 17.82 7.15
C THR A 90 34.91 17.37 6.94
N ALA A 91 35.16 16.42 6.02
CA ALA A 91 36.52 15.98 5.70
C ALA A 91 37.37 17.14 5.12
N PHE A 92 36.79 17.95 4.22
CA PHE A 92 37.48 19.12 3.67
C PHE A 92 37.69 20.25 4.69
N GLN A 93 36.74 20.48 5.59
CA GLN A 93 36.91 21.44 6.69
C GLN A 93 38.07 21.04 7.61
N ALA A 94 38.19 19.76 7.95
CA ALA A 94 39.31 19.25 8.74
C ALA A 94 40.66 19.51 8.06
N LEU A 95 40.78 19.26 6.74
CA LEU A 95 41.98 19.61 5.98
C LEU A 95 42.33 21.09 6.03
N GLY A 96 41.34 21.97 5.92
CA GLY A 96 41.55 23.41 5.92
C GLY A 96 42.19 23.95 7.22
N THR A 97 42.08 23.19 8.31
CA THR A 97 42.69 23.53 9.61
C THR A 97 44.08 22.90 9.84
N MET A 98 44.51 21.99 8.96
CA MET A 98 45.82 21.33 9.11
C MET A 98 46.94 22.17 8.51
N GLN A 99 48.06 22.25 9.23
CA GLN A 99 49.25 22.96 8.77
C GLN A 99 49.96 22.25 7.60
N GLN A 100 49.74 20.94 7.47
CA GLN A 100 50.26 20.12 6.38
C GLN A 100 49.16 19.17 5.88
N ALA A 101 48.55 19.52 4.74
CA ALA A 101 47.46 18.75 4.15
C ALA A 101 47.99 17.45 3.52
N SER A 102 47.31 16.33 3.75
CA SER A 102 47.57 15.06 3.05
C SER A 102 46.26 14.35 2.67
N ILE A 103 46.25 13.67 1.52
CA ILE A 103 45.09 12.90 1.05
C ILE A 103 44.73 11.78 2.04
N ALA A 104 45.75 11.20 2.69
CA ALA A 104 45.55 10.17 3.71
C ALA A 104 44.70 10.68 4.89
N ALA A 105 44.74 11.98 5.19
CA ALA A 105 43.98 12.57 6.30
C ALA A 105 42.47 12.70 6.02
N VAL A 106 42.02 12.69 4.75
CA VAL A 106 40.59 12.74 4.38
C VAL A 106 40.00 11.43 3.91
N ALA A 107 40.85 10.46 3.56
CA ALA A 107 40.41 9.17 3.09
C ALA A 107 39.38 8.49 4.04
N PRO A 108 39.52 8.54 5.37
CA PRO A 108 38.51 7.98 6.28
C PRO A 108 37.14 8.67 6.16
N GLY A 109 37.09 10.02 6.19
CA GLY A 109 35.82 10.76 6.12
C GLY A 109 35.10 10.62 4.79
N ILE A 110 35.84 10.49 3.68
CA ILE A 110 35.25 10.21 2.36
C ILE A 110 34.71 8.77 2.31
N SER A 111 35.42 7.80 2.91
CA SER A 111 34.93 6.41 2.97
C SER A 111 33.63 6.30 3.77
N GLU A 112 33.54 6.96 4.92
CA GLU A 112 32.31 7.01 5.75
C GLU A 112 31.15 7.69 5.01
N ALA A 113 31.44 8.78 4.28
CA ALA A 113 30.47 9.42 3.42
C ALA A 113 29.87 8.42 2.41
N LEU A 114 30.71 7.65 1.70
CA LEU A 114 30.24 6.67 0.69
C LEU A 114 29.36 5.57 1.27
N ILE A 115 29.63 5.11 2.50
CA ILE A 115 28.78 4.13 3.19
C ILE A 115 27.38 4.70 3.42
N THR A 116 27.25 6.00 3.66
CA THR A 116 25.94 6.64 3.89
C THR A 116 25.04 6.57 2.67
N THR A 117 25.58 6.78 1.46
CA THR A 117 24.83 6.58 0.21
C THR A 117 24.46 5.11 -0.01
N ALA A 118 25.37 4.18 0.29
CA ALA A 118 25.06 2.76 0.20
C ALA A 118 23.89 2.36 1.12
N LEU A 119 23.83 2.92 2.34
CA LEU A 119 22.72 2.70 3.27
C LEU A 119 21.40 3.31 2.76
N GLY A 120 21.45 4.50 2.17
CA GLY A 120 20.27 5.13 1.55
C GLY A 120 19.67 4.26 0.43
N LEU A 121 20.52 3.70 -0.43
CA LEU A 121 20.08 2.77 -1.48
C LEU A 121 19.61 1.43 -0.91
N PHE A 122 20.28 0.92 0.12
CA PHE A 122 19.89 -0.30 0.82
C PHE A 122 18.49 -0.21 1.43
N ALA A 123 18.10 0.97 1.93
CA ALA A 123 16.72 1.21 2.39
C ALA A 123 15.73 1.41 1.22
N ALA A 124 16.14 2.12 0.17
CA ALA A 124 15.28 2.46 -0.96
C ALA A 124 14.83 1.25 -1.80
N ILE A 125 15.75 0.32 -2.08
CA ILE A 125 15.50 -0.78 -3.01
C ILE A 125 14.44 -1.76 -2.46
N PRO A 126 14.56 -2.30 -1.23
CA PRO A 126 13.53 -3.19 -0.68
C PRO A 126 12.18 -2.49 -0.50
N ALA A 127 12.18 -1.21 -0.08
CA ALA A 127 10.96 -0.43 0.07
C ALA A 127 10.21 -0.28 -1.26
N SER A 128 10.93 0.01 -2.34
CA SER A 128 10.35 0.14 -3.69
C SER A 128 9.82 -1.18 -4.23
N ILE A 129 10.54 -2.29 -3.98
CA ILE A 129 10.08 -3.64 -4.36
C ILE A 129 8.79 -4.01 -3.59
N ALA A 130 8.78 -3.76 -2.28
CA ALA A 130 7.63 -4.02 -1.43
C ALA A 130 6.42 -3.19 -1.86
N TYR A 131 6.60 -1.88 -2.08
CA TYR A 131 5.57 -0.98 -2.58
C TYR A 131 4.93 -1.53 -3.86
N ASN A 132 5.72 -1.79 -4.90
CA ASN A 132 5.22 -2.31 -6.17
C ASN A 132 4.46 -3.63 -6.00
N ARG A 133 4.98 -4.54 -5.17
CA ARG A 133 4.34 -5.84 -4.93
C ARG A 133 2.99 -5.69 -4.21
N PHE A 134 2.91 -4.84 -3.20
CA PHE A 134 1.67 -4.69 -2.42
C PHE A 134 0.63 -3.86 -3.16
N THR A 135 1.02 -2.82 -3.91
CA THR A 135 0.11 -2.10 -4.81
C THR A 135 -0.54 -3.05 -5.80
N GLN A 136 0.23 -3.95 -6.43
CA GLN A 136 -0.34 -4.97 -7.32
C GLN A 136 -1.32 -5.93 -6.62
N GLN A 137 -1.09 -6.25 -5.34
CA GLN A 137 -2.00 -7.09 -4.56
C GLN A 137 -3.31 -6.35 -4.25
N VAL A 138 -3.23 -5.08 -3.86
CA VAL A 138 -4.41 -4.22 -3.63
C VAL A 138 -5.25 -4.10 -4.89
N THR A 139 -4.63 -3.81 -6.05
CA THR A 139 -5.36 -3.74 -7.33
C THR A 139 -6.02 -5.07 -7.71
N ARG A 140 -5.38 -6.21 -7.45
CA ARG A 140 -6.00 -7.53 -7.68
C ARG A 140 -7.20 -7.77 -6.78
N LEU A 141 -7.12 -7.35 -5.52
CA LEU A 141 -8.21 -7.46 -4.56
C LEU A 141 -9.39 -6.60 -4.98
N GLN A 142 -9.14 -5.34 -5.35
CA GLN A 142 -10.14 -4.41 -5.86
C GLN A 142 -10.89 -4.99 -7.07
N ASN A 143 -10.16 -5.47 -8.09
CA ASN A 143 -10.80 -6.08 -9.26
C ASN A 143 -11.69 -7.29 -8.89
N ARG A 144 -11.30 -8.06 -7.87
CA ARG A 144 -12.04 -9.22 -7.41
C ARG A 144 -13.29 -8.81 -6.62
N THR A 145 -13.21 -7.77 -5.79
CA THR A 145 -14.38 -7.22 -5.08
C THR A 145 -15.36 -6.53 -6.03
N ASP A 146 -14.88 -5.81 -7.05
CA ASP A 146 -15.69 -5.25 -8.12
C ASP A 146 -16.49 -6.33 -8.86
N MET A 147 -15.82 -7.41 -9.29
CA MET A 147 -16.47 -8.55 -9.95
C MET A 147 -17.53 -9.19 -9.05
N PHE A 148 -17.19 -9.42 -7.78
CA PHE A 148 -18.10 -9.99 -6.80
C PHE A 148 -19.34 -9.10 -6.57
N SER A 149 -19.15 -7.79 -6.42
CA SER A 149 -20.25 -6.81 -6.28
C SER A 149 -21.19 -6.85 -7.49
N ALA A 150 -20.64 -6.95 -8.70
CA ALA A 150 -21.43 -7.06 -9.93
C ALA A 150 -22.24 -8.38 -9.99
N GLU A 151 -21.63 -9.50 -9.62
CA GLU A 151 -22.31 -10.80 -9.55
C GLU A 151 -23.42 -10.80 -8.49
N LEU A 152 -23.13 -10.29 -7.29
CA LEU A 152 -24.09 -10.18 -6.20
C LEU A 152 -25.27 -9.29 -6.57
N THR A 153 -25.02 -8.15 -7.22
CA THR A 153 -26.08 -7.25 -7.72
C THR A 153 -27.00 -7.98 -8.70
N ASN A 154 -26.44 -8.75 -9.64
CA ASN A 154 -27.24 -9.55 -10.58
C ASN A 154 -28.11 -10.61 -9.87
N ILE A 155 -27.57 -11.26 -8.84
CA ILE A 155 -28.30 -12.26 -8.05
C ILE A 155 -29.46 -11.60 -7.27
N LEU A 156 -29.18 -10.49 -6.59
CA LEU A 156 -30.17 -9.75 -5.79
C LEU A 156 -31.27 -9.14 -6.66
N GLN A 157 -30.93 -8.61 -7.84
CA GLN A 157 -31.91 -8.07 -8.79
C GLN A 157 -32.88 -9.16 -9.26
N ARG A 158 -32.37 -10.37 -9.57
CA ARG A 158 -33.20 -11.53 -9.93
C ARG A 158 -34.07 -12.01 -8.77
N ALA A 159 -33.55 -11.96 -7.54
CA ALA A 159 -34.28 -12.35 -6.34
C ALA A 159 -35.37 -11.33 -5.94
N SER A 160 -35.19 -10.06 -6.31
CA SER A 160 -36.16 -8.98 -6.06
C SER A 160 -37.22 -8.82 -7.14
N GLY A 161 -36.99 -9.35 -8.36
CA GLY A 161 -37.95 -9.31 -9.47
C GLY A 161 -38.98 -10.45 -9.46
N LYS A 162 -38.98 -11.30 -8.43
CA LYS A 162 -40.03 -12.30 -8.14
C LYS A 162 -40.84 -11.87 -6.93
#